data_AF-A0A561PXG0-F1
#
_entry.id   AF-A0A561PXG0-F1
#
_cell.length_a   1.000
_cell.length_b   1.000
_cell.length_c   1.000
_cell.angle_alpha   90.00
_cell.angle_beta   90.00
_cell.angle_gamma   90.00
#
_symmetry.space_group_name_H-M   'P 1'
#
loop_
_entity.id
_entity.type
_entity.pdbx_description
1 polymer ?
#
loop_
_entity_poly.entity_id
_entity_poly.type
_entity_poly.pdbx_seq_one_letter_code
_entity_poly.pdbx_strand_id
1 'polypeptide(L)'
;MKKLHIQLWLWSLLSVMILLGVSCRKKNDPSPNKETREVIFLGSFVPDTITLEKENVVVISFKNYKGTFKFILVRVSSNMYMSFLKHARKSARPVKIYVYKGSTDIADIK
;
A
#
# COMPACT_ATOMS: atom_id res chain seq x y z
N MET A 1 4.03 -1.97 -62.44
CA MET A 1 4.57 -2.19 -61.07
C MET A 1 4.72 -0.86 -60.30
N LYS A 2 3.68 -0.01 -60.24
CA LYS A 2 3.75 1.31 -59.55
C LYS A 2 2.84 1.42 -58.31
N LYS A 3 1.92 0.47 -58.11
CA LYS A 3 0.96 0.46 -56.99
C LYS A 3 1.52 -0.12 -55.69
N LEU A 4 2.63 -0.88 -55.74
CA LEU A 4 3.20 -1.56 -54.57
C LEU A 4 3.98 -0.59 -53.65
N HIS A 5 4.64 0.41 -54.22
CA HIS A 5 5.49 1.33 -53.45
C HIS A 5 4.69 2.30 -52.57
N ILE A 6 3.48 2.69 -52.99
CA ILE A 6 2.63 3.63 -52.23
C ILE A 6 2.09 2.97 -50.95
N GLN A 7 1.85 1.66 -50.99
CA GLN A 7 1.35 0.90 -49.85
C GLN A 7 2.42 0.75 -48.75
N LEU A 8 3.69 0.58 -49.12
CA LEU A 8 4.79 0.45 -48.15
C LEU A 8 5.00 1.72 -47.31
N TRP A 9 4.78 2.89 -47.91
CA TRP A 9 4.93 4.19 -47.24
C TRP A 9 3.82 4.47 -46.24
N LEU A 10 2.58 4.06 -46.52
CA LEU A 10 1.48 4.22 -45.56
C LEU A 10 1.68 3.41 -44.28
N TRP A 11 2.26 2.22 -44.38
CA TRP A 11 2.50 1.35 -43.22
C TRP A 11 3.64 1.87 -42.33
N SER A 12 4.66 2.50 -42.93
CA SER A 12 5.75 3.13 -42.18
C SER A 12 5.27 4.32 -41.34
N LEU A 13 4.37 5.15 -41.87
CA LEU A 13 3.81 6.29 -41.12
C LEU A 13 2.93 5.86 -39.95
N LEU A 14 2.17 4.76 -40.09
CA LEU A 14 1.30 4.25 -39.04
C LEU A 14 2.09 3.67 -37.85
N SER A 15 3.29 3.11 -38.10
CA SER A 15 4.16 2.53 -37.06
C SER A 15 4.71 3.58 -36.08
N VAL A 16 4.99 4.80 -36.55
CA VAL A 16 5.56 5.87 -35.70
C VAL A 16 4.51 6.48 -34.77
N MET A 17 3.25 6.53 -35.20
CA MET A 17 2.12 7.03 -34.39
C MET A 17 1.79 6.13 -33.19
N ILE A 18 2.01 4.82 -33.30
CA ILE A 18 1.72 3.89 -32.20
C ILE A 18 2.77 4.00 -31.08
N LEU A 19 4.04 4.30 -31.40
CA LEU A 19 5.11 4.44 -30.40
C LEU A 19 4.97 5.69 -29.52
N LEU A 20 4.34 6.76 -30.02
CA LEU A 20 4.08 7.98 -29.24
C LEU A 20 2.89 7.84 -28.28
N GLY A 21 1.97 6.89 -28.53
CA GLY A 21 0.80 6.64 -27.66
C GLY A 21 1.12 5.82 -26.40
N VAL A 22 2.26 5.14 -26.33
CA VAL A 22 2.61 4.25 -25.19
C VAL A 22 3.54 4.92 -24.18
N SER A 23 4.10 6.10 -24.48
CA SER A 23 5.13 6.72 -23.62
C SER A 23 4.61 7.51 -22.40
N CYS A 24 3.29 7.67 -22.24
CA CYS A 24 2.73 8.43 -21.11
C CYS A 24 1.56 7.73 -20.41
N ARG A 25 1.72 6.45 -20.05
CA ARG A 25 1.03 5.95 -18.85
C ARG A 25 1.96 6.13 -17.65
N LYS A 26 2.10 7.40 -17.22
CA LYS A 26 2.53 7.69 -15.86
C LYS A 26 1.50 7.01 -14.97
N LYS A 27 1.90 5.89 -14.35
CA LYS A 27 1.14 5.28 -13.27
C LYS A 27 0.93 6.39 -12.25
N ASN A 28 -0.25 6.98 -12.22
CA ASN A 28 -0.79 7.58 -11.02
C ASN A 28 -1.04 6.40 -10.07
N ASP A 29 0.04 5.77 -9.60
CA ASP A 29 0.00 5.21 -8.28
C ASP A 29 -0.41 6.40 -7.41
N PRO A 30 -1.52 6.32 -6.65
CA PRO A 30 -1.75 7.28 -5.60
C PRO A 30 -0.50 7.19 -4.73
N SER A 31 0.39 8.17 -4.87
CA SER A 31 1.54 8.32 -3.98
C SER A 31 0.96 8.16 -2.59
N PRO A 32 1.40 7.17 -1.79
CA PRO A 32 0.96 7.12 -0.41
C PRO A 32 1.27 8.51 0.13
N ASN A 33 0.21 9.16 0.62
CA ASN A 33 0.27 10.49 1.17
C ASN A 33 1.51 10.50 2.06
N LYS A 34 2.59 11.18 1.63
CA LYS A 34 3.80 11.28 2.43
C LYS A 34 3.42 12.21 3.56
N GLU A 35 2.72 11.67 4.54
CA GLU A 35 2.44 12.36 5.77
C GLU A 35 3.80 12.76 6.31
N THR A 36 4.07 14.07 6.31
CA THR A 36 5.29 14.69 6.84
C THR A 36 5.40 14.54 8.35
N ARG A 37 4.67 13.57 8.93
CA ARG A 37 4.62 13.27 10.34
C ARG A 37 5.81 12.38 10.66
N GLU A 38 6.55 12.76 11.70
CA GLU A 38 7.68 11.97 12.20
C GLU A 38 7.17 10.59 12.66
N VAL A 39 7.80 9.53 12.16
CA VAL A 39 7.48 8.14 12.52
C VAL A 39 8.48 7.68 13.58
N ILE A 40 7.95 7.16 14.70
CA ILE A 40 8.75 6.66 15.82
C ILE A 40 8.52 5.16 16.01
N PHE A 41 9.59 4.44 16.36
CA PHE A 41 9.47 3.06 16.80
C PHE A 41 8.91 3.03 18.22
N LEU A 42 7.75 2.40 18.41
CA LEU A 42 7.12 2.29 19.71
C LEU A 42 7.63 1.08 20.50
N GLY A 43 7.83 -0.05 19.82
CA GLY A 43 8.24 -1.29 20.46
C GLY A 43 7.80 -2.55 19.70
N SER A 44 8.09 -3.70 20.29
CA SER A 44 7.69 -5.01 19.79
C SER A 44 6.61 -5.59 20.70
N PHE A 45 5.41 -5.82 20.16
CA PHE A 45 4.24 -6.20 20.95
C PHE A 45 3.49 -7.38 20.35
N VAL A 46 2.84 -8.17 21.20
CA VAL A 46 1.95 -9.25 20.75
C VAL A 46 0.55 -8.66 20.55
N PRO A 47 -0.06 -8.76 19.35
CA PRO A 47 -1.43 -8.30 19.14
C PRO A 47 -2.41 -9.09 20.00
N ASP A 48 -3.40 -8.41 20.56
CA ASP A 48 -4.41 -8.99 21.44
C ASP A 48 -5.80 -8.92 20.79
N THR A 49 -6.34 -7.73 20.58
CA THR A 49 -7.58 -7.54 19.81
C THR A 49 -7.27 -6.89 18.46
N ILE A 50 -8.01 -7.32 17.43
CA ILE A 50 -7.89 -6.82 16.05
C ILE A 50 -9.31 -6.69 15.52
N THR A 51 -9.80 -5.46 15.39
CA THR A 51 -11.17 -5.16 14.97
C THR A 51 -11.12 -4.29 13.72
N LEU A 52 -11.87 -4.69 12.68
CA LEU A 52 -12.03 -3.88 11.48
C LEU A 52 -13.22 -2.94 11.70
N GLU A 53 -12.96 -1.63 11.69
CA GLU A 53 -13.97 -0.58 11.70
C GLU A 53 -14.34 -0.16 10.26
N LYS A 54 -15.20 0.85 10.14
CA LYS A 54 -15.58 1.42 8.86
C LYS A 54 -14.36 2.01 8.15
N GLU A 55 -14.43 2.13 6.83
CA GLU A 55 -13.42 2.85 6.02
C GLU A 55 -12.00 2.21 6.01
N ASN A 56 -11.89 0.89 6.19
CA ASN A 56 -10.62 0.16 6.20
C ASN A 56 -9.69 0.51 7.38
N VAL A 57 -10.23 1.04 8.46
CA VAL A 57 -9.47 1.29 9.69
C VAL A 57 -9.48 0.03 10.56
N VAL A 58 -8.32 -0.45 10.95
CA VAL A 58 -8.16 -1.53 11.92
C VAL A 58 -7.80 -0.92 13.27
N VAL A 59 -8.55 -1.28 14.29
CA VAL A 59 -8.22 -0.98 15.68
C VAL A 59 -7.53 -2.19 16.30
N ILE A 60 -6.34 -1.98 16.85
CA ILE A 60 -5.48 -3.02 17.42
C ILE A 60 -5.17 -2.69 18.87
N SER A 61 -5.35 -3.66 19.77
CA SER A 61 -4.77 -3.63 21.12
C SER A 61 -3.59 -4.60 21.21
N PHE A 62 -2.68 -4.32 22.13
CA PHE A 62 -1.49 -5.12 22.34
C PHE A 62 -1.42 -5.61 23.78
N LYS A 63 -0.89 -6.82 24.00
CA LYS A 63 -0.67 -7.34 25.35
C LYS A 63 0.25 -6.42 26.13
N ASN A 64 -0.10 -6.16 27.39
CA ASN A 64 0.65 -5.30 28.31
C ASN A 64 0.77 -3.82 27.89
N TYR A 65 0.03 -3.37 26.88
CA TYR A 65 -0.06 -1.97 26.52
C TYR A 65 -1.45 -1.42 26.89
N LYS A 66 -1.49 -0.29 27.59
CA LYS A 66 -2.75 0.38 27.92
C LYS A 66 -3.15 1.30 26.77
N GLY A 67 -4.05 0.81 25.92
CA GLY A 67 -4.64 1.60 24.83
C GLY A 67 -4.88 0.81 23.56
N THR A 68 -5.42 1.50 22.56
CA THR A 68 -5.65 0.97 21.21
C THR A 68 -4.99 1.87 20.19
N PHE A 69 -4.63 1.27 19.07
CA PHE A 69 -4.00 1.94 17.94
C PHE A 69 -4.83 1.75 16.68
N LYS A 70 -4.78 2.73 15.78
CA LYS A 70 -5.49 2.72 14.51
C LYS A 70 -4.53 2.46 13.37
N PHE A 71 -4.86 1.54 12.48
CA PHE A 71 -4.08 1.25 11.29
C PHE A 71 -4.97 1.33 10.07
N ILE A 72 -4.68 2.29 9.19
CA ILE A 72 -5.44 2.49 7.95
C ILE A 72 -4.92 1.48 6.92
N LEU A 73 -5.76 0.52 6.56
CA LEU A 73 -5.41 -0.44 5.52
C LEU A 73 -5.55 0.22 4.14
N VAL A 74 -4.44 0.35 3.44
CA VAL A 74 -4.46 0.72 2.01
C VAL A 74 -4.99 -0.48 1.22
N ARG A 75 -5.99 -0.27 0.35
CA ARG A 75 -6.81 -1.33 -0.30
C ARG A 75 -6.01 -2.47 -0.96
N VAL A 76 -4.78 -2.24 -1.41
CA VAL A 76 -3.97 -3.25 -2.12
C VAL A 76 -3.31 -4.25 -1.16
N SER A 77 -3.05 -3.88 0.09
CA SER A 77 -2.33 -4.70 1.08
C SER A 77 -3.17 -5.10 2.31
N SER A 78 -4.43 -4.67 2.37
CA SER A 78 -5.35 -4.87 3.50
C SER A 78 -5.48 -6.32 3.98
N ASN A 79 -5.69 -7.25 3.04
CA ASN A 79 -5.84 -8.68 3.34
C ASN A 79 -4.56 -9.32 3.86
N MET A 80 -3.40 -8.88 3.35
CA MET A 80 -2.10 -9.39 3.77
C MET A 80 -1.81 -8.98 5.22
N TYR A 81 -1.95 -7.68 5.53
CA TYR A 81 -1.76 -7.19 6.89
C TYR A 81 -2.76 -7.81 7.87
N MET A 82 -4.01 -8.04 7.45
CA MET A 82 -4.98 -8.73 8.29
C MET A 82 -4.64 -10.17 8.59
N SER A 83 -4.18 -10.90 7.58
CA SER A 83 -3.74 -12.29 7.76
C SER A 83 -2.50 -12.36 8.65
N PHE A 84 -1.54 -11.45 8.43
CA PHE A 84 -0.33 -11.32 9.24
C PHE A 84 -0.64 -11.06 10.71
N LEU A 85 -1.44 -10.03 11.02
CA LEU A 85 -1.79 -9.67 12.40
C LEU A 85 -2.58 -10.78 13.11
N LYS A 86 -3.54 -11.42 12.40
CA LYS A 86 -4.28 -12.57 12.95
C LYS A 86 -3.35 -13.75 13.25
N HIS A 87 -2.37 -14.01 12.39
CA HIS A 87 -1.38 -15.07 12.62
C HIS A 87 -0.45 -14.73 13.79
N ALA A 88 0.05 -13.49 13.86
CA ALA A 88 0.88 -13.01 14.97
C ALA A 88 0.16 -13.15 16.31
N ARG A 89 -1.12 -12.76 16.38
CA ARG A 89 -1.97 -12.99 17.56
C ARG A 89 -2.05 -14.47 17.95
N LYS A 90 -2.43 -15.33 17.00
CA LYS A 90 -2.63 -16.77 17.24
C LYS A 90 -1.35 -17.47 17.71
N SER A 91 -0.21 -17.06 17.16
CA SER A 91 1.11 -17.63 17.46
C SER A 91 1.83 -16.93 18.62
N ALA A 92 1.19 -15.95 19.27
CA ALA A 92 1.78 -15.09 20.29
C ALA A 92 3.12 -14.47 19.86
N ARG A 93 3.28 -14.20 18.56
CA ARG A 93 4.50 -13.61 18.01
C ARG A 93 4.47 -12.09 18.15
N PRO A 94 5.53 -11.47 18.68
CA PRO A 94 5.63 -10.02 18.74
C PRO A 94 5.83 -9.44 17.34
N VAL A 95 5.20 -8.30 17.08
CA VAL A 95 5.35 -7.50 15.86
C VAL A 95 5.90 -6.12 16.24
N LYS A 96 6.74 -5.55 15.37
CA LYS A 96 7.31 -4.22 15.53
C LYS A 96 6.29 -3.18 15.11
N ILE A 97 6.00 -2.24 16.01
CA ILE A 97 5.01 -1.19 15.80
C ILE A 97 5.69 0.15 15.65
N TYR A 98 5.36 0.86 14.57
CA TYR A 98 5.81 2.21 14.28
C TYR A 98 4.59 3.12 14.25
N VAL A 99 4.64 4.24 14.97
CA VAL A 99 3.51 5.17 15.10
C VAL A 99 3.92 6.57 14.68
N TYR A 100 2.95 7.38 14.28
CA TYR A 100 3.19 8.81 14.09
C TYR A 100 3.33 9.50 15.46
N LYS A 101 4.34 10.35 15.58
CA LYS A 101 4.64 11.09 16.83
C LYS A 101 3.42 11.87 17.30
N GLY A 102 3.03 11.64 18.56
CA GLY A 102 1.86 12.28 19.17
C GLY A 102 0.50 11.71 18.74
N SER A 103 0.45 10.59 18.01
CA SER A 103 -0.78 9.93 17.57
C SER A 103 -0.85 8.46 18.02
N THR A 104 -2.06 7.89 17.97
CA THR A 104 -2.31 6.45 18.06
C THR A 104 -2.42 5.79 16.68
N ASP A 105 -2.14 6.54 15.62
CA ASP A 105 -2.09 6.03 14.25
C ASP A 105 -0.78 5.27 14.00
N ILE A 106 -0.91 4.01 13.58
CA ILE A 106 0.19 3.16 13.17
C ILE A 106 0.59 3.56 11.75
N ALA A 107 1.87 3.89 11.59
CA ALA A 107 2.47 4.17 10.30
C ALA A 107 2.88 2.87 9.59
N ASP A 108 3.43 1.89 10.32
CA ASP A 108 3.89 0.62 9.76
C ASP A 108 3.94 -0.51 10.80
N ILE A 109 3.89 -1.75 10.33
CA ILE A 109 3.92 -2.98 11.12
C ILE A 109 4.88 -3.97 10.44
N LYS A 110 5.88 -4.48 11.19
CA LYS A 110 6.90 -5.43 10.68
C LYS A 110 7.11 -6.63 11.59
#